data_AF-A0A2N7VJ99-F1
#
_entry.id   AF-A0A2N7VJ99-F1
#
_cell.length_a   1.000
_cell.length_b   1.000
_cell.length_c   1.000
_cell.angle_alpha   90.00
_cell.angle_beta   90.00
_cell.angle_gamma   90.00
#
_symmetry.space_group_name_H-M   'P 1'
#
loop_
_entity.id
_entity.type
_entity.pdbx_description
1 polymer ?
#
loop_
_entity_poly.entity_id
_entity_poly.type
_entity_poly.pdbx_seq_one_letter_code
_entity_poly.pdbx_strand_id
1 'polypeptide(L)'
;MNVQRPSIRAPAGRLRIISLWRSLANSGARVYGWTVKVDAATGSECMTIDVAGCDEQSLANLATVLGGTPTEATVTACSLLTLDGGVEQE
;
A
#
# COMPACT_ATOMS: atom_id res chain seq x y z
N MET A 1 -15.90 -5.73 -3.82
CA MET A 1 -15.02 -5.51 -2.65
C MET A 1 -14.27 -4.20 -2.88
N ASN A 2 -14.34 -3.23 -1.98
CA ASN A 2 -13.62 -1.97 -2.15
C ASN A 2 -12.15 -2.17 -1.73
N VAL A 3 -11.22 -1.94 -2.64
CA VAL A 3 -9.78 -2.10 -2.38
C VAL A 3 -9.11 -0.76 -2.50
N GLN A 4 -8.29 -0.44 -1.52
CA GLN A 4 -7.51 0.78 -1.49
C GLN A 4 -6.08 0.44 -1.87
N ARG A 5 -5.46 1.32 -2.67
CA ARG A 5 -4.07 1.21 -3.08
C ARG A 5 -3.25 2.37 -2.51
N PRO A 6 -2.88 2.34 -1.21
CA PRO A 6 -1.91 3.29 -0.68
C PRO A 6 -0.55 3.14 -1.36
N SER A 7 0.06 4.28 -1.69
CA SER A 7 1.45 4.38 -2.12
C SER A 7 2.25 5.24 -1.14
N ILE A 8 3.43 4.76 -0.76
CA ILE A 8 4.29 5.34 0.27
C ILE A 8 5.66 5.56 -0.33
N ARG A 9 6.19 6.77 -0.22
CA ARG A 9 7.54 7.11 -0.65
C ARG A 9 8.40 7.53 0.54
N ALA A 10 9.62 7.02 0.60
CA ALA A 10 10.61 7.32 1.62
C ALA A 10 12.00 7.55 1.00
N PRO A 11 12.88 8.32 1.68
CA PRO A 11 14.30 8.35 1.36
C PRO A 11 14.96 6.98 1.54
N ALA A 12 16.12 6.78 0.92
CA ALA A 12 16.91 5.54 1.04
C ALA A 12 17.09 5.09 2.51
N GLY A 13 16.80 3.81 2.78
CA GLY A 13 16.91 3.20 4.10
C GLY A 13 15.86 3.63 5.12
N ARG A 14 14.86 4.44 4.74
CA ARG A 14 13.80 4.91 5.64
C ARG A 14 12.49 4.18 5.48
N LEU A 15 12.31 3.35 4.46
CA LEU A 15 11.13 2.51 4.33
C LEU A 15 11.16 1.38 5.37
N ARG A 16 10.39 1.54 6.46
CA ARG A 16 10.29 0.55 7.55
C ARG A 16 9.26 -0.54 7.24
N ILE A 17 9.58 -1.41 6.27
CA ILE A 17 8.70 -2.48 5.78
C ILE A 17 8.14 -3.36 6.93
N ILE A 18 8.96 -3.74 7.91
CA ILE A 18 8.51 -4.58 9.04
C ILE A 18 7.46 -3.86 9.89
N SER A 19 7.68 -2.58 10.21
CA SER A 19 6.73 -1.77 10.98
C SER A 19 5.41 -1.60 10.22
N LEU A 20 5.50 -1.41 8.90
CA LEU A 20 4.36 -1.35 8.00
C LEU A 20 3.50 -2.61 8.11
N TRP A 21 4.12 -3.78 7.99
CA TRP A 21 3.41 -5.06 8.05
C TRP A 21 2.76 -5.30 9.41
N ARG A 22 3.44 -4.94 10.50
CA ARG A 22 2.84 -5.00 11.85
C ARG A 22 1.62 -4.11 11.98
N SER A 23 1.67 -2.90 11.44
CA SER A 23 0.54 -1.98 11.45
C SER A 23 -0.65 -2.53 10.65
N LEU A 24 -0.40 -3.12 9.48
CA LEU A 24 -1.44 -3.77 8.67
C LEU A 24 -2.06 -4.97 9.36
N ALA A 25 -1.24 -5.81 10.00
CA ALA A 25 -1.73 -6.96 10.76
C ALA A 25 -2.62 -6.52 11.93
N ASN A 26 -2.28 -5.41 12.59
CA ASN A 26 -3.04 -4.87 13.71
C ASN A 26 -4.32 -4.14 13.30
N SER A 27 -4.43 -3.67 12.04
CA SER A 27 -5.62 -2.96 11.56
C SER A 27 -6.73 -3.88 11.05
N GLY A 28 -6.50 -5.20 11.00
CA GLY A 28 -7.45 -6.15 10.40
C GLY A 28 -7.57 -6.03 8.88
N ALA A 29 -6.68 -5.25 8.24
CA ALA A 29 -6.66 -5.10 6.80
C ALA A 29 -6.25 -6.40 6.11
N ARG A 30 -6.95 -6.75 5.02
CA ARG A 30 -6.57 -7.85 4.14
C ARG A 30 -5.68 -7.30 3.03
N VAL A 31 -4.49 -7.88 2.88
CA VAL A 31 -3.54 -7.51 1.83
C VAL A 31 -3.68 -8.47 0.65
N TYR A 32 -3.89 -7.92 -0.56
CA TYR A 32 -4.07 -8.70 -1.80
C TYR A 32 -2.85 -8.65 -2.70
N GLY A 33 -2.06 -7.60 -2.60
CA GLY A 33 -0.89 -7.37 -3.44
C GLY A 33 0.01 -6.32 -2.82
N TRP A 34 1.29 -6.37 -3.15
CA TRP A 34 2.26 -5.38 -2.75
C TRP A 34 3.37 -5.27 -3.78
N THR A 35 3.99 -4.10 -3.87
CA THR A 35 5.14 -3.85 -4.74
C THR A 35 6.06 -2.88 -4.04
N VAL A 36 7.37 -3.15 -4.09
CA VAL A 36 8.41 -2.23 -3.62
C VAL A 36 9.31 -1.88 -4.80
N LYS A 37 9.61 -0.59 -4.95
CA LYS A 37 10.52 -0.06 -5.97
C LYS A 37 11.55 0.83 -5.28
N VAL A 38 12.77 0.82 -5.79
CA VAL A 38 13.81 1.78 -5.40
C VAL A 38 14.21 2.52 -6.66
N ASP A 39 14.13 3.83 -6.61
CA ASP A 39 14.63 4.70 -7.67
C ASP A 39 16.16 4.66 -7.67
N ALA A 40 16.76 4.18 -8.75
CA ALA A 40 18.20 3.96 -8.83
C ALA A 40 19.01 5.27 -8.87
N ALA A 41 18.41 6.39 -9.28
CA ALA A 41 19.09 7.68 -9.38
C ALA A 41 19.11 8.44 -8.05
N THR A 42 18.04 8.34 -7.27
CA THR A 42 17.82 9.08 -6.02
C THR A 42 17.93 8.20 -4.77
N GLY A 43 17.89 6.88 -4.93
CA GLY A 43 17.77 5.93 -3.84
C GLY A 43 16.41 5.95 -3.15
N SER A 44 15.43 6.70 -3.68
CA SER A 44 14.12 6.82 -3.04
C SER A 44 13.36 5.49 -3.11
N GLU A 45 12.88 5.04 -1.97
CA GLU A 45 12.13 3.81 -1.81
C GLU A 45 10.63 4.11 -1.92
N CYS A 46 9.90 3.28 -2.65
CA CYS A 46 8.45 3.40 -2.80
C CYS A 46 7.80 2.04 -2.59
N MET A 47 6.74 2.00 -1.78
CA MET A 47 5.91 0.81 -1.58
C MET A 47 4.46 1.11 -1.92
N THR A 48 3.86 0.24 -2.72
CA THR A 48 2.43 0.25 -3.04
C THR A 48 1.79 -1.03 -2.51
N ILE A 49 0.62 -0.93 -1.91
CA ILE A 49 -0.06 -2.07 -1.27
C ILE A 49 -1.52 -2.04 -1.63
N ASP A 50 -2.08 -3.19 -1.99
CA ASP A 50 -3.50 -3.37 -2.22
C ASP A 50 -4.16 -3.94 -0.96
N VAL A 51 -5.02 -3.15 -0.31
CA VAL A 51 -5.66 -3.50 0.95
C VAL A 51 -7.18 -3.40 0.87
N ALA A 52 -7.92 -4.31 1.53
CA ALA A 52 -9.36 -4.19 1.72
C ALA A 52 -9.75 -4.36 3.19
N GLY A 53 -10.89 -3.78 3.57
CA GLY A 53 -11.40 -3.84 4.94
C GLY A 53 -10.66 -2.92 5.91
N CYS A 54 -9.87 -1.97 5.41
CA CYS A 54 -9.28 -0.90 6.20
C CYS A 54 -10.24 0.29 6.22
N ASP A 55 -10.62 0.78 7.39
CA ASP A 55 -11.34 2.05 7.50
C ASP A 55 -10.38 3.24 7.28
N GLU A 56 -10.92 4.42 7.01
CA GLU A 56 -10.12 5.63 6.73
C GLU A 56 -9.18 6.01 7.88
N GLN A 57 -9.57 5.75 9.14
CA GLN A 57 -8.74 6.04 10.32
C GLN A 57 -7.56 5.05 10.40
N SER A 58 -7.80 3.77 10.15
CA SER A 58 -6.75 2.76 10.05
C SER A 58 -5.76 3.05 8.91
N LEU A 59 -6.26 3.56 7.79
CA LEU A 59 -5.42 3.98 6.66
C LEU A 59 -4.62 5.25 6.96
N ALA A 60 -5.21 6.23 7.67
CA ALA A 60 -4.50 7.41 8.16
C ALA A 60 -3.44 7.05 9.22
N ASN A 61 -3.76 6.09 10.10
CA ASN A 61 -2.82 5.56 11.08
C ASN A 61 -1.67 4.82 10.41
N LEU A 62 -1.94 4.04 9.34
CA LEU A 62 -0.89 3.49 8.48
C LEU A 62 -0.03 4.62 7.92
N ALA A 63 -0.61 5.63 7.28
CA ALA A 63 0.17 6.76 6.75
C ALA A 63 1.04 7.45 7.84
N THR A 64 0.57 7.48 9.09
CA THR A 64 1.28 8.06 10.24
C THR A 64 2.41 7.16 10.76
N VAL A 65 2.16 5.86 10.94
CA VAL A 65 3.18 4.86 11.32
C VAL A 65 4.28 4.78 10.26
N LEU A 66 3.92 5.09 9.01
CA LEU A 66 4.79 5.10 7.85
C LEU A 66 5.52 6.41 7.62
N GLY A 67 5.16 7.44 8.38
CA GLY A 67 5.74 8.76 8.27
C GLY A 67 5.84 9.44 9.62
N GLY A 68 7.06 9.44 10.17
CA GLY A 68 7.65 10.76 10.44
C GLY A 68 7.66 11.53 9.12
N THR A 69 6.49 12.08 8.76
CA THR A 69 6.06 12.66 7.47
C THR A 69 6.41 11.82 6.22
N PRO A 70 5.43 11.17 5.55
CA PRO A 70 5.63 10.72 4.17
C PRO A 70 5.83 11.96 3.29
N THR A 71 6.76 11.92 2.32
CA THR A 71 6.90 13.04 1.37
C THR A 71 5.62 13.23 0.56
N GLU A 72 4.95 12.12 0.22
CA GLU A 72 3.58 12.07 -0.31
C GLU A 72 2.98 10.69 0.03
N ALA A 73 1.75 10.67 0.53
CA ALA A 73 0.95 9.46 0.67
C ALA A 73 -0.32 9.64 -0.18
N THR A 74 -0.49 8.80 -1.19
CA THR A 74 -1.65 8.86 -2.09
C THR A 74 -2.47 7.59 -1.89
N VAL A 75 -3.76 7.76 -1.63
CA VAL A 75 -4.71 6.66 -1.54
C VAL A 75 -5.57 6.70 -2.79
N THR A 76 -5.45 5.69 -3.64
CA THR A 76 -6.38 5.49 -4.76
C THR A 76 -7.39 4.43 -4.36
N ALA A 77 -8.68 4.77 -4.35
CA ALA A 77 -9.74 3.77 -4.25
C ALA A 77 -9.81 3.02 -5.59
N CYS A 78 -9.51 1.72 -5.56
CA CYS A 78 -9.65 0.83 -6.69
C CYS A 78 -10.86 -0.08 -6.43
N SER A 79 -11.87 0.03 -7.28
CA SER A 79 -12.87 -1.04 -7.35
C SER A 79 -12.19 -2.25 -7.98
N LEU A 80 -11.83 -3.25 -7.16
CA LEU A 80 -11.55 -4.59 -7.69
C LEU A 80 -12.90 -5.11 -8.18
N LEU A 81 -13.17 -4.93 -9.47
CA LEU A 81 -14.02 -5.84 -10.20
C LEU A 81 -13.28 -7.18 -10.11
N THR A 82 -13.86 -8.13 -9.38
CA THR A 82 -13.43 -9.52 -9.47
C THR A 82 -13.48 -9.87 -10.96
N LEU A 83 -12.32 -10.01 -11.60
CA LEU A 83 -12.22 -10.69 -12.89
C LEU A 83 -12.52 -12.16 -12.58
N ASP A 84 -13.80 -12.45 -12.43
CA ASP A 84 -14.30 -13.81 -12.54
C ASP A 84 -14.13 -14.24 -14.01
N GLY A 85 -13.77 -15.49 -14.20
CA GLY A 85 -13.05 -16.01 -15.36
C GLY A 85 -13.59 -15.60 -16.73
N GLY A 86 -12.66 -15.27 -17.63
CA GLY A 86 -12.88 -15.13 -19.06
C GLY A 86 -11.57 -15.32 -19.79
N VAL A 87 -11.09 -16.58 -19.86
CA VAL A 87 -10.08 -16.95 -20.84
C VAL A 87 -10.77 -16.92 -22.21
N GLU A 88 -10.70 -15.79 -22.90
CA GLU A 88 -11.02 -15.74 -24.32
C GLU A 88 -9.80 -16.27 -25.08
N GLN A 89 -9.81 -17.58 -25.31
CA GLN A 89 -9.12 -18.19 -26.45
C GLN A 89 -10.00 -17.93 -27.68
N GLU A 90 -9.50 -17.16 -28.65
CA GLU A 90 -9.48 -17.53 -30.07
C GLU A 90 -8.44 -16.69 -30.84
#